data_AF-A0A7Z9LCE9-F1
#
_entry.id   AF-A0A7Z9LCE9-F1
#
_cell.length_a   1.000
_cell.length_b   1.000
_cell.length_c   1.000
_cell.angle_alpha   90.00
_cell.angle_beta   90.00
_cell.angle_gamma   90.00
#
_symmetry.space_group_name_H-M   'P 1'
#
loop_
_entity.id
_entity.type
_entity.pdbx_description
1 polymer ?
#
loop_
_entity_poly.entity_id
_entity_poly.type
_entity_poly.pdbx_seq_one_letter_code
_entity_poly.pdbx_strand_id
1 'polypeptide(L)'
;MAAEPRRLHPQIDRAIASRGNIMTFQGELTSIGLSDLLQYIESGSRSGTLSIDDGSETHYLYLTDGQISRIALPGRRPLFEVVSRVLGWQPGQLDELKKGRRGTRRSLGETAVRLGMTSHDQLREIA
;
A
#
# COMPACT_ATOMS: atom_id res chain seq x y z
N MET A 1 -36.27 -2.05 6.12
CA MET A 1 -35.04 -2.87 6.00
C MET A 1 -33.87 -2.00 6.40
N ALA A 2 -33.29 -2.24 7.57
CA ALA A 2 -32.13 -1.48 8.05
C ALA A 2 -30.88 -1.97 7.31
N ALA A 3 -30.13 -1.06 6.69
CA ALA A 3 -28.86 -1.37 6.06
C ALA A 3 -27.83 -1.73 7.16
N GLU A 4 -27.23 -2.91 7.06
CA GLU A 4 -26.16 -3.33 7.96
C GLU A 4 -24.96 -2.38 7.84
N PRO A 5 -24.30 -2.00 8.95
CA PRO A 5 -23.07 -1.21 8.88
C PRO A 5 -21.97 -2.06 8.24
N ARG A 6 -21.55 -1.68 7.02
CA ARG A 6 -20.41 -2.25 6.30
C ARG A 6 -19.19 -2.21 7.22
N ARG A 7 -18.69 -3.37 7.63
CA ARG A 7 -17.50 -3.50 8.47
C ARG A 7 -16.28 -2.97 7.70
N LEU A 8 -15.78 -1.81 8.11
CA LEU A 8 -14.50 -1.27 7.66
C LEU A 8 -13.39 -2.25 8.02
N HIS A 9 -12.42 -2.40 7.11
CA HIS A 9 -11.33 -3.37 7.24
C HIS A 9 -10.46 -3.02 8.48
N PRO A 10 -10.26 -3.94 9.44
CA PRO A 10 -9.73 -3.64 10.79
C PRO A 10 -8.27 -3.15 10.82
N GLN A 11 -7.58 -3.13 9.68
CA GLN A 11 -6.22 -2.59 9.58
C GLN A 11 -6.19 -1.06 9.45
N ILE A 12 -7.32 -0.41 9.12
CA ILE A 12 -7.40 1.04 8.93
C ILE A 12 -7.58 1.75 10.29
N ASP A 13 -8.39 1.20 11.20
CA ASP A 13 -8.68 1.81 12.51
C ASP A 13 -7.43 2.01 13.37
N ARG A 14 -6.45 1.11 13.27
CA ARG A 14 -5.27 1.15 14.15
C ARG A 14 -4.25 2.23 13.77
N ALA A 15 -4.30 2.77 12.56
CA ALA A 15 -3.37 3.80 12.09
C ALA A 15 -3.90 5.23 12.27
N ILE A 16 -5.22 5.41 12.34
CA ILE A 16 -5.87 6.73 12.43
C ILE A 16 -5.78 7.31 13.86
N ALA A 17 -5.73 6.45 14.88
CA ALA A 17 -5.86 6.87 16.27
C ALA A 17 -4.66 7.64 16.88
N SER A 18 -3.55 7.88 16.17
CA SER A 18 -2.32 8.34 16.85
C SER A 18 -1.48 9.46 16.23
N ARG A 19 -1.88 10.14 15.13
CA ARG A 19 -1.04 11.24 14.58
C ARG A 19 -1.82 12.36 13.88
N GLY A 20 -1.86 13.53 14.52
CA GLY A 20 -2.14 14.82 13.88
C GLY A 20 -3.55 15.01 13.33
N ASN A 21 -3.85 16.23 12.88
CA ASN A 21 -5.13 16.59 12.29
C ASN A 21 -5.30 15.88 10.93
N ILE A 22 -5.82 14.65 10.93
CA ILE A 22 -6.10 13.88 9.72
C ILE A 22 -7.34 14.47 9.06
N MET A 23 -7.12 15.29 8.03
CA MET A 23 -8.21 15.83 7.22
C MET A 23 -8.80 14.70 6.38
N THR A 24 -10.02 14.27 6.70
CA THR A 24 -10.74 13.26 5.93
C THR A 24 -11.66 13.96 4.95
N PHE A 25 -11.45 13.73 3.65
CA PHE A 25 -12.31 14.22 2.58
C PHE A 25 -13.16 13.07 2.05
N GLN A 26 -14.47 13.25 2.04
CA GLN A 26 -15.42 12.27 1.52
C GLN A 26 -16.39 12.99 0.57
N GLY A 27 -16.62 12.41 -0.61
CA GLY A 27 -17.54 12.95 -1.62
C GLY A 27 -17.78 11.94 -2.73
N GLU A 28 -18.77 12.21 -3.56
CA GLU A 28 -19.06 11.40 -4.75
C GLU A 28 -18.32 11.95 -5.98
N LEU A 29 -17.77 11.07 -6.81
CA LEU A 29 -17.06 11.46 -8.05
C LEU A 29 -17.98 12.10 -9.10
N THR A 30 -19.30 12.02 -8.93
CA THR A 30 -20.30 12.76 -9.71
C THR A 30 -20.28 14.26 -9.42
N SER A 31 -19.79 14.66 -8.25
CA SER A 31 -19.73 16.05 -7.79
C SER A 31 -18.36 16.69 -8.01
N ILE A 32 -17.29 15.89 -8.02
CA ILE A 32 -15.91 16.32 -8.26
C ILE A 32 -15.24 15.29 -9.15
N GLY A 33 -14.74 15.72 -10.31
CA GLY A 33 -13.99 14.85 -11.20
C GLY A 33 -12.75 14.29 -10.51
N LEU A 34 -12.46 13.00 -10.72
CA LEU A 34 -11.26 12.36 -10.15
C LEU A 34 -9.97 13.10 -10.55
N SER A 35 -9.93 13.66 -11.76
CA SER A 35 -8.83 14.49 -12.24
C SER A 35 -8.60 15.73 -11.37
N ASP A 36 -9.67 16.42 -10.99
CA ASP A 36 -9.60 17.66 -10.20
C ASP A 36 -9.14 17.35 -8.77
N LEU A 37 -9.63 16.24 -8.21
CA LEU A 37 -9.20 15.74 -6.90
C LEU A 37 -7.70 15.38 -6.90
N LEU A 38 -7.23 14.70 -7.94
CA LEU A 38 -5.81 14.34 -8.06
C LEU A 38 -4.93 15.58 -8.24
N GLN A 39 -5.37 16.55 -9.04
CA GLN A 39 -4.65 17.82 -9.22
C GLN A 39 -4.60 18.64 -7.91
N TYR A 40 -5.67 18.61 -7.11
CA TYR A 40 -5.68 19.22 -5.78
C TYR A 40 -4.70 18.54 -4.81
N ILE A 41 -4.64 17.21 -4.85
CA ILE A 41 -3.71 16.43 -4.03
C ILE A 41 -2.25 16.73 -4.42
N GLU A 42 -1.97 16.77 -5.72
CA GLU A 42 -0.64 17.05 -6.26
C GLU A 42 -0.19 18.48 -5.92
N SER A 43 -1.01 19.48 -6.21
CA SER A 43 -0.69 20.91 -5.95
C SER A 43 -0.48 21.21 -4.46
N GLY A 44 -1.15 20.48 -3.57
CA GLY A 44 -0.97 20.58 -2.13
C GLY A 44 0.12 19.67 -1.55
N SER A 45 0.84 18.91 -2.40
CA SER A 45 1.80 17.87 -1.98
C SER A 45 1.25 16.94 -0.88
N ARG A 46 -0.04 16.62 -0.97
CA ARG A 46 -0.74 15.89 0.08
C ARG A 46 -0.32 14.42 0.08
N SER A 47 -0.08 13.89 1.28
CA SER A 47 0.20 12.47 1.51
C SER A 47 -0.99 11.82 2.20
N GLY A 48 -1.25 10.55 1.93
CA GLY A 48 -2.38 9.85 2.54
C GLY A 48 -2.86 8.64 1.76
N THR A 49 -4.09 8.22 2.02
CA THR A 49 -4.76 7.14 1.29
C THR A 49 -6.05 7.68 0.69
N LEU A 50 -6.19 7.58 -0.62
CA LEU A 50 -7.44 7.84 -1.33
C LEU A 50 -8.14 6.50 -1.56
N SER A 51 -9.34 6.36 -1.00
CA SER A 51 -10.19 5.18 -1.20
C SER A 51 -11.24 5.51 -2.25
N ILE A 52 -11.40 4.65 -3.25
CA ILE A 52 -12.38 4.79 -4.32
C ILE A 52 -13.26 3.56 -4.29
N ASP A 53 -14.56 3.76 -4.07
CA ASP A 53 -15.58 2.70 -4.09
C ASP A 53 -16.42 2.87 -5.36
N ASP A 54 -16.48 1.84 -6.20
CA ASP A 54 -17.30 1.82 -7.43
C ASP A 54 -18.65 1.10 -7.25
N GLY A 55 -18.97 0.70 -6.01
CA GLY A 55 -20.15 -0.06 -5.63
C GLY A 55 -19.94 -1.58 -5.63
N SER A 56 -18.95 -2.10 -6.37
CA SER A 56 -18.58 -3.51 -6.41
C SER A 56 -17.29 -3.79 -5.65
N GLU A 57 -16.31 -2.88 -5.76
CA GLU A 57 -14.97 -3.02 -5.21
C GLU A 57 -14.49 -1.69 -4.61
N THR A 58 -13.63 -1.79 -3.59
CA THR A 58 -12.92 -0.65 -3.04
C THR A 58 -11.44 -0.72 -3.45
N HIS A 59 -10.98 0.32 -4.13
CA HIS A 59 -9.60 0.50 -4.53
C HIS A 59 -8.91 1.52 -3.62
N TYR A 60 -7.63 1.31 -3.34
CA TYR A 60 -6.84 2.21 -2.51
C TYR A 60 -5.63 2.75 -3.27
N LEU A 61 -5.49 4.07 -3.30
CA LEU A 61 -4.32 4.78 -3.78
C LEU A 61 -3.56 5.33 -2.59
N TYR A 62 -2.29 4.95 -2.45
CA TYR A 62 -1.39 5.50 -1.46
C TYR A 62 -0.60 6.65 -2.09
N LEU A 63 -0.61 7.78 -1.41
CA LEU A 63 -0.05 9.04 -1.88
C LEU A 63 1.11 9.46 -0.98
N THR A 64 2.17 9.97 -1.58
CA THR A 64 3.34 10.51 -0.89
C THR A 64 3.80 11.75 -1.64
N ASP A 65 3.83 12.89 -0.96
CA ASP A 65 4.20 14.20 -1.49
C ASP A 65 3.44 14.57 -2.78
N GLY A 66 2.13 14.30 -2.81
CA GLY A 66 1.27 14.58 -3.96
C GLY A 66 1.35 13.55 -5.10
N GLN A 67 2.23 12.54 -4.98
CA GLN A 67 2.44 11.52 -6.00
C GLN A 67 1.84 10.17 -5.58
N ILE A 68 1.35 9.39 -6.54
CA ILE A 68 0.87 8.02 -6.28
C ILE A 68 2.08 7.10 -6.07
N SER A 69 2.26 6.62 -4.85
CA SER A 69 3.34 5.70 -4.50
C SER A 69 2.94 4.23 -4.62
N ARG A 70 1.65 3.92 -4.48
CA ARG A 70 1.14 2.55 -4.62
C ARG A 70 -0.35 2.52 -4.94
N ILE A 71 -0.74 1.54 -5.74
CA ILE A 71 -2.15 1.18 -6.00
C ILE A 71 -2.40 -0.21 -5.41
N ALA A 72 -3.38 -0.32 -4.52
CA ALA A 72 -3.90 -1.61 -4.06
C ALA A 72 -5.26 -1.85 -4.74
N LEU A 73 -5.25 -2.79 -5.67
CA LEU A 73 -6.45 -3.31 -6.31
C LEU A 73 -6.92 -4.55 -5.54
N PRO A 74 -8.22 -4.68 -5.26
CA PRO A 74 -8.78 -5.93 -4.75
C PRO A 74 -8.47 -7.08 -5.72
N GLY A 75 -8.23 -8.27 -5.18
CA GLY A 75 -7.86 -9.45 -5.97
C GLY A 75 -6.42 -9.51 -6.48
N ARG A 76 -5.64 -8.41 -6.46
CA ARG A 76 -4.20 -8.49 -6.77
C ARG A 76 -3.44 -9.15 -5.63
N ARG A 77 -2.66 -10.17 -5.96
CA ARG A 77 -1.74 -10.80 -5.01
C ARG A 77 -0.74 -9.76 -4.48
N PRO A 78 -0.44 -9.77 -3.17
CA PRO A 78 0.63 -8.95 -2.63
C PRO A 78 1.90 -9.15 -3.45
N LEU A 79 2.62 -8.07 -3.77
CA LEU A 79 3.89 -8.14 -4.51
C LEU A 79 4.84 -9.19 -3.90
N PHE A 80 4.81 -9.33 -2.57
CA PHE A 80 5.58 -10.36 -1.88
C PHE A 80 5.24 -11.78 -2.33
N GLU A 81 3.97 -12.15 -2.49
CA GLU A 81 3.60 -13.50 -2.94
C GLU A 81 4.08 -13.79 -4.36
N VAL A 82 4.09 -12.76 -5.21
CA VAL A 82 4.61 -12.86 -6.57
C VAL A 82 6.12 -13.05 -6.53
N VAL A 83 6.83 -12.20 -5.78
CA VAL A 83 8.28 -12.27 -5.62
C VAL A 83 8.71 -13.57 -4.95
N SER A 84 8.00 -14.02 -3.92
CA SER A 84 8.31 -15.27 -3.21
C SER A 84 8.14 -16.48 -4.11
N ARG A 85 7.13 -16.48 -4.98
CA ARG A 85 6.95 -17.55 -5.96
C ARG A 85 8.07 -17.57 -6.99
N VAL A 86 8.45 -16.40 -7.52
CA VAL A 86 9.51 -16.29 -8.54
C VAL A 86 10.87 -16.66 -7.97
N LEU A 87 11.16 -16.26 -6.73
CA LEU A 87 12.43 -16.53 -6.04
C LEU A 87 12.44 -17.84 -5.23
N GLY A 88 11.34 -18.59 -5.21
CA GLY A 88 11.23 -19.82 -4.41
C GLY A 88 11.28 -19.61 -2.89
N TRP A 89 10.95 -18.41 -2.41
CA TRP A 89 10.96 -18.09 -0.98
C TRP A 89 9.83 -18.82 -0.24
N GLN A 90 10.16 -19.34 0.93
CA GLN A 90 9.26 -20.08 1.80
C GLN A 90 8.38 -19.14 2.65
N PRO A 91 7.17 -19.60 3.05
CA PRO A 91 6.34 -18.92 4.04
C PRO A 91 7.14 -18.67 5.32
N GLY A 92 7.20 -17.41 5.79
CA GLY A 92 7.94 -17.00 6.99
C GLY A 92 9.23 -16.23 6.73
N GLN A 93 9.83 -16.36 5.54
CA GLN A 93 11.03 -15.57 5.18
C GLN A 93 10.74 -14.05 5.12
N LEU A 94 9.49 -13.65 4.90
CA LEU A 94 9.09 -12.24 5.00
C LEU A 94 9.27 -11.68 6.41
N ASP A 95 8.92 -12.45 7.42
CA ASP A 95 9.03 -11.99 8.81
C ASP A 95 10.49 -11.91 9.23
N GLU A 96 11.33 -12.82 8.73
CA GLU A 96 12.79 -12.73 8.85
C GLU A 96 13.36 -11.51 8.13
N LEU A 97 12.91 -11.21 6.90
CA LEU A 97 13.30 -9.99 6.18
C LEU A 97 12.90 -8.72 6.94
N LYS A 98 11.66 -8.67 7.44
CA LYS A 98 11.16 -7.55 8.24
C LYS A 98 11.94 -7.39 9.55
N LYS A 99 12.23 -8.49 10.24
CA LYS A 99 13.05 -8.51 11.47
C LYS A 99 14.48 -8.05 11.17
N GLY A 100 15.10 -8.58 10.13
CA GLY A 100 16.46 -8.23 9.70
C GLY A 100 16.61 -6.79 9.21
N ARG A 101 15.51 -6.18 8.76
CA ARG A 101 15.45 -4.77 8.36
C ARG A 101 15.17 -3.82 9.52
N ARG A 102 14.50 -4.25 10.60
CA ARG A 102 14.15 -3.37 11.74
C ARG A 102 15.41 -2.66 12.26
N GLY A 103 15.36 -1.33 12.34
CA GLY A 103 16.49 -0.51 12.78
C GLY A 103 17.54 -0.22 11.70
N THR A 104 17.33 -0.63 10.45
CA THR A 104 18.26 -0.37 9.33
C THR A 104 17.60 0.48 8.25
N ARG A 105 18.40 1.28 7.52
CA ARG A 105 17.96 2.04 6.33
C ARG A 105 17.96 1.20 5.04
N ARG A 106 18.21 -0.11 5.13
CA ARG A 106 18.35 -0.99 3.98
C ARG A 106 17.02 -1.28 3.29
N SER A 107 17.09 -1.54 1.99
CA SER A 107 15.94 -2.03 1.23
C SER A 107 15.64 -3.49 1.60
N LEU A 108 14.43 -3.97 1.26
CA LEU A 108 14.08 -5.39 1.44
C LEU A 108 14.94 -6.29 0.54
N GLY A 109 15.24 -5.84 -0.69
CA GLY A 109 16.13 -6.58 -1.60
C GLY A 109 17.54 -6.74 -1.04
N GLU A 110 18.13 -5.64 -0.54
CA GLU A 110 19.46 -5.68 0.08
C GLU A 110 19.48 -6.58 1.33
N THR A 111 18.42 -6.53 2.13
CA THR A 111 18.27 -7.42 3.29
C THR A 111 18.16 -8.88 2.86
N ALA A 112 17.44 -9.18 1.78
CA ALA A 112 17.28 -10.53 1.26
C ALA A 112 18.58 -11.13 0.73
N VAL A 113 19.38 -10.34 0.01
CA VAL A 113 20.71 -10.79 -0.43
C VAL A 113 21.60 -11.08 0.77
N ARG A 114 21.61 -10.17 1.75
CA ARG A 114 22.44 -10.34 2.96
C ARG A 114 22.07 -11.57 3.78
N LEU A 115 20.77 -11.92 3.83
CA LEU A 115 20.29 -13.12 4.51
C LEU A 115 20.49 -14.40 3.68
N GLY A 116 21.10 -14.31 2.49
CA GLY A 116 21.32 -15.45 1.60
C GLY A 116 20.03 -16.00 0.99
N MET A 117 18.94 -15.22 1.00
CA MET A 117 17.65 -15.64 0.48
C MET A 117 17.54 -15.47 -1.03
N THR A 118 18.37 -14.61 -1.63
CA THR A 118 18.43 -14.35 -3.07
C THR A 118 19.80 -13.77 -3.44
N SER A 119 20.10 -13.64 -4.73
CA SER A 119 21.27 -12.91 -5.24
C SER A 119 20.89 -11.55 -5.84
N HIS A 120 21.89 -10.68 -6.05
CA HIS A 120 21.67 -9.43 -6.78
C HIS A 120 21.20 -9.67 -8.22
N ASP A 121 21.70 -10.74 -8.85
CA ASP A 121 21.33 -11.10 -10.22
C ASP A 121 19.86 -11.55 -10.30
N GLN A 122 19.45 -12.39 -9.35
CA GLN A 122 18.05 -12.83 -9.24
C GLN A 122 17.09 -11.68 -8.94
N LEU A 123 17.51 -10.64 -8.21
CA LEU A 123 16.67 -9.46 -7.99
C LEU A 123 16.55 -8.58 -9.25
N ARG A 124 17.59 -8.51 -10.09
CA ARG A 124 17.57 -7.73 -11.33
C ARG A 124 16.67 -8.34 -12.40
N GLU A 125 16.51 -9.67 -12.42
CA GLU A 125 15.61 -10.34 -13.37
C GLU A 125 14.12 -10.08 -13.10
N ILE A 126 13.77 -9.54 -11.93
CA ILE A 126 12.38 -9.33 -11.48
C ILE A 126 12.02 -7.83 -11.40
N ALA A 127 13.02 -6.95 -11.36
CA ALA A 127 12.87 -5.50 -11.25
C ALA A 127 12.65 -4.85 -12.62
#